data_AF-A0A959NY20-F1
#
_entry.id   AF-A0A959NY20-F1
#
_cell.length_a   1.000
_cell.length_b   1.000
_cell.length_c   1.000
_cell.angle_alpha   90.00
_cell.angle_beta   90.00
_cell.angle_gamma   90.00
#
_symmetry.space_group_name_H-M   'P 1'
#
loop_
_entity.id
_entity.type
_entity.pdbx_description
1 polymer ?
#
loop_
_entity_poly.entity_id
_entity_poly.type
_entity_poly.pdbx_seq_one_letter_code
_entity_poly.pdbx_strand_id
1 'polypeptide(L)'
;VIALISLVLFSILFLNIKAYYENKYKLEHKTANVYDVISIASVFMLSFSIFVVTALLDELYIVTGLLNTALLIILGYLTLARYHLINKQGGILLFAMLMVYINTFLALLNFEISIVAHAILTTFVYYYFTAIVNHHEEKSLDLKVIIEYLAVFVLIFVIIILGHI
;
A
#
# COMPACT_ATOMS: atom_id res chain seq x y z
N VAL A 1 -2.00 1.16 -21.15
CA VAL A 1 -2.05 2.61 -20.82
C VAL A 1 -3.45 3.07 -20.41
N ILE A 2 -4.48 2.99 -21.27
CA ILE A 2 -5.84 3.43 -20.93
C ILE A 2 -6.39 2.70 -19.69
N ALA A 3 -6.26 1.37 -19.62
CA ALA A 3 -6.69 0.58 -18.46
C ALA A 3 -5.98 0.99 -17.15
N LEU A 4 -4.69 1.31 -17.20
CA LEU A 4 -3.92 1.78 -16.04
C LEU A 4 -4.44 3.14 -15.57
N ILE A 5 -4.66 4.08 -16.49
CA ILE A 5 -5.20 5.41 -16.19
C ILE A 5 -6.61 5.28 -15.59
N SER A 6 -7.47 4.43 -16.18
CA SER A 6 -8.80 4.15 -15.64
C SER A 6 -8.75 3.55 -14.24
N LEU A 7 -7.78 2.69 -13.94
CA LEU A 7 -7.63 2.05 -12.64
C LEU A 7 -7.07 3.01 -11.59
N VAL A 8 -6.16 3.93 -11.98
CA VAL A 8 -5.68 5.03 -11.13
C VAL A 8 -6.83 5.97 -10.79
N LEU A 9 -7.59 6.40 -11.80
CA LEU A 9 -8.76 7.26 -11.61
C LEU A 9 -9.81 6.58 -10.73
N PHE A 10 -10.09 5.28 -10.96
CA PHE A 10 -10.98 4.49 -10.11
C PHE A 10 -10.49 4.47 -8.65
N SER A 11 -9.20 4.20 -8.43
CA SER A 11 -8.64 4.11 -7.08
C SER A 11 -8.73 5.44 -6.33
N ILE A 12 -8.40 6.55 -7.00
CA ILE A 12 -8.52 7.90 -6.44
C ILE A 12 -9.99 8.22 -6.15
N LEU A 13 -10.89 7.94 -7.09
CA LEU A 13 -12.32 8.23 -6.97
C LEU A 13 -12.95 7.39 -5.86
N PHE A 14 -12.54 6.13 -5.72
CA PHE A 14 -12.97 5.24 -4.66
C PHE A 14 -12.47 5.67 -3.28
N LEU A 15 -11.18 6.03 -3.15
CA LEU A 15 -10.63 6.57 -1.90
C LEU A 15 -11.36 7.84 -1.47
N ASN A 16 -11.70 8.71 -2.43
CA ASN A 16 -12.49 9.92 -2.17
C ASN A 16 -13.93 9.61 -1.76
N ILE A 17 -14.59 8.64 -2.40
CA ILE A 17 -15.93 8.18 -2.02
C ILE A 17 -15.90 7.61 -0.60
N LYS A 18 -14.95 6.74 -0.29
CA LYS A 18 -14.75 6.19 1.06
C LYS A 18 -14.55 7.30 2.09
N ALA A 19 -13.71 8.29 1.78
CA ALA A 19 -13.50 9.47 2.63
C ALA A 19 -14.78 10.27 2.87
N TYR A 20 -15.59 10.47 1.83
CA TYR A 20 -16.89 11.13 1.96
C TYR A 20 -17.86 10.36 2.87
N TYR A 21 -17.96 9.04 2.72
CA TYR A 21 -18.87 8.23 3.53
C TYR A 21 -18.40 8.05 4.98
N GLU A 22 -17.09 7.95 5.24
CA GLU A 22 -16.56 7.91 6.61
C GLU A 22 -16.87 9.20 7.37
N ASN A 23 -16.65 10.36 6.74
CA ASN A 23 -16.89 11.66 7.37
C ASN A 23 -18.38 11.99 7.52
N LYS A 24 -19.20 11.72 6.49
CA LYS A 24 -20.60 12.17 6.47
C LYS A 24 -21.55 11.24 7.21
N TYR A 25 -21.28 9.94 7.23
CA TYR A 25 -22.22 8.94 7.76
C TYR A 25 -21.71 8.20 8.99
N LYS A 26 -20.48 8.47 9.48
CA LYS A 26 -19.79 7.60 10.46
C LYS A 26 -19.98 6.15 10.04
N LEU A 27 -19.45 5.85 8.85
CA LEU A 27 -19.59 4.59 8.11
C LEU A 27 -20.08 3.45 9.02
N GLU A 28 -21.34 3.04 8.83
CA GLU A 28 -21.94 1.97 9.63
C GLU A 28 -20.94 0.82 9.70
N HIS A 29 -20.59 0.37 10.91
CA HIS A 29 -19.61 -0.69 11.17
C HIS A 29 -19.75 -1.92 10.25
N LYS A 30 -20.95 -2.12 9.70
CA LYS A 30 -21.34 -3.19 8.78
C LYS A 30 -20.69 -3.10 7.39
N THR A 31 -20.32 -1.92 6.88
CA THR A 31 -19.82 -1.76 5.49
C THR A 31 -18.34 -1.37 5.40
N ALA A 32 -17.69 -1.00 6.51
CA ALA A 32 -16.27 -0.63 6.56
C ALA A 32 -15.35 -1.69 5.91
N ASN A 33 -15.60 -2.97 6.20
CA ASN A 33 -14.81 -4.08 5.66
C ASN A 33 -14.86 -4.16 4.13
N VAL A 34 -16.00 -3.81 3.51
CA VAL A 34 -16.13 -3.83 2.04
C VAL A 34 -15.25 -2.76 1.41
N TYR A 35 -15.20 -1.57 2.02
CA TYR A 35 -14.36 -0.49 1.52
C TYR A 35 -12.87 -0.78 1.68
N ASP A 36 -12.47 -1.46 2.76
CA ASP A 36 -11.09 -1.89 2.94
C ASP A 36 -10.65 -2.92 1.90
N VAL A 37 -11.49 -3.93 1.62
CA VAL A 37 -11.22 -4.95 0.60
C VAL A 37 -11.05 -4.31 -0.78
N ILE A 38 -11.92 -3.37 -1.16
CA ILE A 38 -11.80 -2.69 -2.46
C ILE A 38 -10.55 -1.82 -2.51
N SER A 39 -10.19 -1.12 -1.43
CA SER A 39 -8.94 -0.35 -1.37
C SER A 39 -7.72 -1.24 -1.57
N ILE A 40 -7.64 -2.38 -0.86
CA ILE A 40 -6.54 -3.36 -0.99
C ILE A 40 -6.47 -3.91 -2.41
N ALA A 41 -7.61 -4.35 -2.98
CA ALA A 41 -7.67 -4.87 -4.34
C ALA A 41 -7.24 -3.83 -5.38
N SER A 42 -7.60 -2.55 -5.18
CA SER A 42 -7.23 -1.46 -6.08
C SER A 42 -5.72 -1.22 -6.08
N VAL A 43 -5.08 -1.21 -4.90
CA VAL A 43 -3.63 -1.05 -4.79
C VAL A 43 -2.89 -2.24 -5.40
N PHE A 44 -3.37 -3.46 -5.16
CA PHE A 44 -2.83 -4.65 -5.80
C PHE A 44 -2.90 -4.56 -7.32
N MET A 45 -4.07 -4.23 -7.87
CA MET A 45 -4.26 -4.12 -9.31
C MET A 45 -3.41 -3.01 -9.93
N LEU A 46 -3.24 -1.87 -9.25
CA LEU A 46 -2.35 -0.80 -9.71
C LEU A 46 -0.89 -1.25 -9.72
N SER A 47 -0.43 -1.81 -8.61
CA SER A 47 0.95 -2.29 -8.48
C SER A 47 1.25 -3.36 -9.54
N PHE A 48 0.38 -4.37 -9.65
CA PHE A 48 0.50 -5.44 -10.63
C PHE A 48 0.49 -4.90 -12.07
N SER A 49 -0.38 -3.93 -12.37
CA SER A 49 -0.43 -3.31 -13.69
C SER A 49 0.86 -2.55 -14.02
N ILE A 50 1.50 -1.90 -13.03
CA ILE A 50 2.81 -1.26 -13.21
C ILE A 50 3.84 -2.33 -13.62
N PHE A 51 3.89 -3.46 -12.92
CA PHE A 51 4.83 -4.55 -13.27
C PHE A 51 4.57 -5.15 -14.65
N VAL A 52 3.31 -5.41 -15.01
CA VAL A 52 2.99 -5.98 -16.32
C VAL A 52 3.35 -5.00 -17.44
N VAL A 53 3.04 -3.71 -17.28
CA VAL A 53 3.32 -2.71 -18.31
C VAL A 53 4.82 -2.52 -18.50
N THR A 54 5.62 -2.43 -17.43
CA THR A 54 7.08 -2.30 -17.57
C THR A 54 7.71 -3.55 -18.16
N ALA A 55 7.23 -4.74 -17.78
CA ALA A 55 7.68 -5.99 -18.39
C ALA A 55 7.36 -6.06 -19.90
N LEU A 56 6.19 -5.57 -20.33
CA LEU A 56 5.82 -5.50 -21.75
C LEU A 56 6.64 -4.49 -22.56
N LEU A 57 7.26 -3.51 -21.88
CA LEU A 57 8.10 -2.48 -22.50
C LEU A 57 9.60 -2.85 -22.45
N ASP A 58 9.94 -4.06 -21.99
CA ASP A 58 11.32 -4.51 -21.76
C ASP A 58 12.13 -3.54 -20.88
N GLU A 59 11.45 -2.86 -19.95
CA GLU A 59 12.07 -1.90 -19.05
C GLU A 59 12.81 -2.60 -17.91
N LEU A 60 13.85 -1.94 -17.39
CA LEU A 60 14.60 -2.45 -16.25
C LEU A 60 13.67 -2.61 -15.04
N TYR A 61 13.78 -3.74 -14.35
CA TYR A 61 12.93 -4.05 -13.17
C TYR A 61 13.01 -2.98 -12.06
N ILE A 62 14.14 -2.27 -11.97
CA ILE A 62 14.34 -1.12 -11.08
C ILE A 62 13.38 0.03 -11.41
N VAL A 63 13.07 0.28 -12.69
CA VAL A 63 12.09 1.30 -13.13
C VAL A 63 10.71 0.96 -12.57
N THR A 64 10.33 -0.31 -12.59
CA THR A 64 9.09 -0.81 -11.97
C THR A 64 9.04 -0.53 -10.46
N GLY A 65 10.18 -0.73 -9.79
CA GLY A 65 10.34 -0.39 -8.37
C GLY A 65 10.10 1.09 -8.11
N LEU A 66 10.69 1.97 -8.91
CA LEU A 66 10.53 3.43 -8.82
C LEU A 66 9.08 3.89 -9.08
N LEU A 67 8.40 3.30 -10.07
CA LEU A 67 7.00 3.62 -10.36
C LEU A 67 6.06 3.20 -9.22
N ASN A 68 6.33 2.04 -8.60
CA ASN A 68 5.59 1.62 -7.40
C ASN A 68 5.93 2.51 -6.19
N THR A 69 7.16 2.99 -6.04
CA THR A 69 7.51 4.01 -5.04
C THR A 69 6.68 5.27 -5.25
N ALA A 70 6.56 5.75 -6.49
CA ALA A 70 5.75 6.93 -6.82
C ALA A 70 4.26 6.70 -6.49
N LEU A 71 3.72 5.51 -6.83
CA LEU A 71 2.37 5.11 -6.45
C LEU A 71 2.17 5.17 -4.92
N LEU A 72 3.09 4.59 -4.15
CA LEU A 72 3.03 4.59 -2.69
C LEU A 72 3.14 6.00 -2.09
N ILE A 73 3.95 6.89 -2.69
CA ILE A 73 4.02 8.30 -2.27
C ILE A 73 2.65 8.97 -2.45
N ILE A 74 2.02 8.79 -3.62
CA ILE A 74 0.72 9.41 -3.93
C ILE A 74 -0.35 8.89 -2.98
N LEU A 75 -0.48 7.57 -2.86
CA LEU A 75 -1.49 6.95 -2.01
C LEU A 75 -1.24 7.27 -0.52
N GLY A 76 0.02 7.23 -0.09
CA GLY A 76 0.41 7.54 1.28
C GLY A 76 0.12 8.99 1.64
N TYR A 77 0.42 9.93 0.74
CA TYR A 77 0.08 11.34 0.91
C TYR A 77 -1.44 11.56 1.01
N LEU A 78 -2.23 10.91 0.14
CA LEU A 78 -3.69 11.00 0.18
C LEU A 78 -4.26 10.47 1.51
N THR A 79 -3.71 9.37 2.03
CA THR A 79 -4.08 8.84 3.35
C THR A 79 -3.76 9.85 4.47
N LEU A 80 -2.55 10.43 4.50
CA LEU A 80 -2.19 11.43 5.51
C LEU A 80 -3.07 12.69 5.41
N ALA A 81 -3.36 13.15 4.19
CA ALA A 81 -4.22 14.30 3.95
C ALA A 81 -5.63 14.08 4.48
N ARG A 82 -6.19 12.88 4.28
CA ARG A 82 -7.51 12.47 4.79
C ARG A 82 -7.60 12.59 6.31
N TYR A 83 -6.54 12.18 6.99
CA TYR A 83 -6.42 12.22 8.45
C TYR A 83 -5.82 13.54 8.97
N HIS A 84 -5.66 14.56 8.14
CA HIS A 84 -5.09 15.87 8.52
C HIS A 84 -3.68 15.78 9.14
N LEU A 85 -2.93 14.72 8.83
CA LEU A 85 -1.57 14.46 9.31
C LEU A 85 -0.49 15.03 8.38
N ILE A 86 -0.77 16.12 7.66
CA ILE A 86 0.22 16.78 6.78
C ILE A 86 1.17 17.64 7.62
N ASN A 87 1.95 16.98 8.47
CA ASN A 87 2.92 17.59 9.37
C ASN A 87 4.22 16.75 9.40
N LYS A 88 5.17 17.13 10.28
CA LYS A 88 6.45 16.43 10.42
C LYS A 88 6.27 14.94 10.78
N GLN A 89 5.29 14.60 11.62
CA GLN A 89 5.05 13.22 12.04
C GLN A 89 4.51 12.38 10.87
N GLY A 90 3.54 12.90 10.11
CA GLY A 90 3.06 12.24 8.90
C GLY A 90 4.16 12.03 7.87
N GLY A 91 5.05 13.02 7.70
CA GLY A 91 6.24 12.87 6.84
C GLY A 91 7.17 11.73 7.28
N ILE A 92 7.39 11.56 8.59
CA ILE A 92 8.18 10.46 9.14
C ILE A 92 7.49 9.11 8.89
N LEU A 93 6.17 9.02 9.07
CA LEU A 93 5.41 7.80 8.79
C LEU A 93 5.48 7.41 7.29
N LEU A 94 5.33 8.40 6.39
CA LEU A 94 5.47 8.18 4.95
C LEU A 94 6.87 7.68 4.61
N PHE A 95 7.90 8.34 5.14
CA PHE A 95 9.29 7.94 4.91
C PHE A 95 9.57 6.51 5.43
N ALA A 96 9.07 6.16 6.62
CA ALA A 96 9.20 4.82 7.17
C ALA A 96 8.56 3.76 6.27
N MET A 97 7.35 4.02 5.74
CA MET A 97 6.70 3.13 4.77
C MET A 97 7.55 2.94 3.52
N LEU A 98 8.10 4.03 2.94
CA LEU A 98 8.94 3.93 1.75
C LEU A 98 10.23 3.15 2.01
N MET A 99 10.83 3.30 3.19
CA MET A 99 11.99 2.51 3.59
C MET A 99 11.64 1.02 3.68
N VAL A 100 10.51 0.66 4.29
CA VAL A 100 10.04 -0.73 4.36
C VAL A 100 9.84 -1.30 2.95
N TYR A 101 9.18 -0.55 2.07
CA TYR A 101 8.97 -0.95 0.67
C TYR A 101 10.29 -1.16 -0.07
N ILE A 102 11.22 -0.20 -0.03
CA ILE A 102 12.49 -0.29 -0.76
C ILE A 102 13.30 -1.50 -0.28
N ASN A 103 13.42 -1.71 1.03
CA ASN A 103 14.18 -2.83 1.58
C ASN A 103 13.58 -4.18 1.16
N THR A 104 12.26 -4.32 1.23
CA THR A 104 11.58 -5.56 0.84
C THR A 104 11.60 -5.78 -0.67
N PHE A 105 11.42 -4.73 -1.47
CA PHE A 105 11.58 -4.79 -2.93
C PHE A 105 12.97 -5.26 -3.33
N LEU A 106 14.03 -4.67 -2.75
CA LEU A 106 15.41 -5.08 -3.03
C LEU A 106 15.68 -6.52 -2.59
N ALA A 107 15.12 -6.96 -1.45
CA ALA A 107 15.23 -8.34 -1.01
C ALA A 107 14.56 -9.30 -2.01
N LEU A 108 13.32 -9.02 -2.43
CA LEU A 108 12.62 -9.86 -3.41
C LEU A 108 13.33 -9.90 -4.77
N LEU A 109 13.90 -8.77 -5.20
CA LEU A 109 14.72 -8.68 -6.41
C LEU A 109 15.94 -9.60 -6.33
N ASN A 110 16.61 -9.65 -5.18
CA ASN A 110 17.79 -10.49 -4.97
C ASN A 110 17.48 -12.01 -4.99
N PHE A 111 16.23 -12.38 -4.69
CA PHE A 111 15.76 -13.77 -4.74
C PHE A 111 15.03 -14.11 -6.04
N GLU A 112 15.03 -13.22 -7.04
CA GLU A 112 14.36 -13.41 -8.34
C GLU A 112 12.87 -13.78 -8.23
N ILE A 113 12.22 -13.31 -7.16
CA ILE A 113 10.84 -13.68 -6.83
C ILE A 113 9.85 -13.10 -7.86
N SER A 114 8.76 -13.83 -8.11
CA SER A 114 7.75 -13.47 -9.12
C SER A 114 7.18 -12.04 -8.99
N ILE A 115 6.73 -11.50 -10.12
CA ILE A 115 6.03 -10.21 -10.21
C ILE A 115 4.80 -10.14 -9.30
N VAL A 116 4.05 -11.25 -9.20
CA VAL A 116 2.84 -11.32 -8.37
C VAL A 116 3.19 -11.08 -6.90
N ALA A 117 4.26 -11.70 -6.41
CA ALA A 117 4.74 -11.53 -5.05
C ALA A 117 5.19 -10.09 -4.76
N HIS A 118 5.82 -9.42 -5.72
CA HIS A 118 6.15 -7.99 -5.60
C HIS A 118 4.90 -7.10 -5.49
N ALA A 119 3.86 -7.38 -6.28
CA ALA A 119 2.59 -6.65 -6.20
C ALA A 119 1.83 -6.89 -4.88
N ILE A 120 1.82 -8.14 -4.40
CA ILE A 120 1.29 -8.51 -3.09
C ILE A 120 2.01 -7.71 -2.00
N LEU A 121 3.33 -7.67 -2.04
CA LEU A 121 4.12 -7.02 -1.01
C LEU A 121 3.91 -5.49 -1.01
N THR A 122 3.90 -4.86 -2.18
CA THR A 122 3.54 -3.42 -2.32
C THR A 122 2.20 -3.12 -1.66
N THR A 123 1.21 -4.00 -1.86
CA THR A 123 -0.12 -3.87 -1.28
C THR A 123 -0.09 -3.97 0.24
N PHE A 124 0.64 -4.94 0.78
CA PHE A 124 0.78 -5.12 2.23
C PHE A 124 1.55 -3.98 2.90
N VAL A 125 2.55 -3.39 2.24
CA VAL A 125 3.23 -2.20 2.77
C VAL A 125 2.26 -1.03 2.89
N TYR A 126 1.44 -0.79 1.86
CA TYR A 126 0.44 0.27 1.91
C TYR A 126 -0.66 0.01 2.97
N TYR A 127 -1.09 -1.25 3.09
CA TYR A 127 -2.06 -1.67 4.10
C TYR A 127 -1.52 -1.46 5.52
N TYR A 128 -0.29 -1.93 5.78
CA TYR A 128 0.42 -1.72 7.03
C TYR A 128 0.48 -0.23 7.39
N PHE A 129 0.90 0.60 6.44
CA PHE A 129 0.95 2.05 6.63
C PHE A 129 -0.41 2.64 7.00
N THR A 130 -1.47 2.27 6.27
CA THR A 130 -2.82 2.77 6.52
C THR A 130 -3.32 2.35 7.90
N ALA A 131 -3.05 1.12 8.34
CA ALA A 131 -3.40 0.65 9.67
C ALA A 131 -2.68 1.46 10.77
N ILE A 132 -1.38 1.71 10.62
CA ILE A 132 -0.62 2.53 11.58
C ILE A 132 -1.16 3.96 11.65
N VAL A 133 -1.47 4.57 10.50
CA VAL A 133 -2.05 5.92 10.44
C VAL A 133 -3.40 5.96 11.15
N ASN A 134 -4.28 4.97 10.93
CA ASN A 134 -5.58 4.91 11.59
C ASN A 134 -5.44 4.80 13.12
N HIS A 135 -4.59 3.90 13.61
CA HIS A 135 -4.35 3.76 15.04
C HIS A 135 -3.73 5.01 15.66
N HIS A 136 -2.88 5.72 14.90
CA HIS A 136 -2.30 6.98 15.34
C HIS A 136 -3.38 8.04 15.58
N GLU A 137 -4.30 8.19 14.62
CA GLU A 137 -5.41 9.14 14.69
C GLU A 137 -6.42 8.83 15.79
N GLU A 138 -6.74 7.55 15.97
CA GLU A 138 -7.63 7.10 17.04
C GLU A 138 -6.97 7.17 18.43
N LYS A 139 -5.69 7.59 18.51
CA LYS A 139 -4.87 7.59 19.72
C LYS A 139 -4.80 6.21 20.39
N SER A 140 -4.99 5.16 19.60
CA SER A 140 -4.95 3.75 20.00
C SER A 140 -3.64 3.08 19.62
N LEU A 141 -2.72 3.81 18.99
CA LEU A 141 -1.39 3.33 18.61
C LEU A 141 -0.53 3.05 19.85
N ASP A 142 -0.44 1.78 20.21
CA ASP A 142 0.53 1.24 21.17
C ASP A 142 1.62 0.47 20.42
N LEU A 143 2.80 0.32 21.05
CA LEU A 143 3.91 -0.49 20.55
C LEU A 143 3.46 -1.92 20.26
N LYS A 144 2.52 -2.46 21.06
CA LYS A 144 1.94 -3.80 20.83
C LYS A 144 1.28 -3.91 19.46
N VAL A 145 0.48 -2.91 19.09
CA VAL A 145 -0.22 -2.85 17.80
C VAL A 145 0.79 -2.80 16.65
N ILE A 146 1.83 -1.98 16.78
CA ILE A 146 2.91 -1.90 15.79
C ILE A 146 3.60 -3.26 15.62
N ILE A 147 3.91 -3.94 16.72
CA ILE A 147 4.54 -5.27 16.71
C ILE A 147 3.64 -6.32 16.06
N GLU A 148 2.33 -6.30 16.33
CA GLU A 148 1.37 -7.23 15.72
C GLU A 148 1.35 -7.09 14.20
N TYR A 149 1.19 -5.87 13.69
CA TYR A 149 1.19 -5.62 12.25
C TYR A 149 2.55 -5.93 11.62
N LEU A 150 3.66 -5.66 12.31
CA LEU A 150 5.00 -5.99 11.83
C LEU A 150 5.20 -7.51 11.78
N ALA A 151 4.71 -8.25 12.78
CA ALA A 151 4.79 -9.71 12.81
C ALA A 151 3.99 -10.33 11.65
N VAL A 152 2.78 -9.82 11.38
CA VAL A 152 1.97 -10.24 10.21
C VAL A 152 2.70 -9.94 8.91
N PHE A 153 3.30 -8.74 8.78
CA PHE A 153 4.08 -8.36 7.61
C PHE A 153 5.29 -9.30 7.39
N VAL A 154 6.07 -9.57 8.44
CA VAL A 154 7.22 -10.48 8.39
C VAL A 154 6.78 -11.91 8.07
N LEU A 155 5.67 -12.38 8.64
CA LEU A 155 5.12 -13.70 8.33
C LEU A 155 4.79 -13.83 6.83
N ILE A 156 4.10 -12.85 6.26
CA ILE A 156 3.76 -12.82 4.83
C ILE A 156 5.03 -12.80 3.98
N PHE A 157 6.00 -11.96 4.35
CA PHE A 157 7.29 -11.89 3.67
C PHE A 157 8.02 -13.24 3.67
N VAL A 158 8.08 -13.91 4.82
CA VAL A 158 8.70 -15.24 4.95
C VAL A 158 7.94 -16.28 4.13
N ILE A 159 6.60 -16.28 4.14
CA ILE A 159 5.79 -17.20 3.33
C ILE A 159 6.08 -16.99 1.83
N ILE A 160 6.19 -15.74 1.38
CA ILE A 160 6.50 -15.41 -0.02
C ILE A 160 7.89 -15.94 -0.41
N ILE A 161 8.90 -15.75 0.45
CA ILE A 161 10.25 -16.24 0.19
C ILE A 161 10.30 -17.78 0.22
N LEU A 162 9.77 -18.40 1.27
CA LEU A 162 9.78 -19.86 1.41
C LEU A 162 8.94 -20.55 0.35
N GLY A 163 7.83 -19.95 -0.09
CA GLY A 163 7.02 -20.50 -1.18
C GLY A 163 7.66 -20.38 -2.56
N HIS A 164 8.79 -19.68 -2.67
CA HIS A 164 9.58 -19.58 -3.90
C HIS A 164 10.75 -20.56 -3.96
N ILE A 165 11.26 -21.00 -2.80
CA ILE A 165 12.34 -22.00 -2.66
C ILE A 165 11.75 -23.41 -2.83
#